data_AF-A0A937SDZ0-F1
#
_entry.id   AF-A0A937SDZ0-F1
#
_cell.length_a   1.000
_cell.length_b   1.000
_cell.length_c   1.000
_cell.angle_alpha   90.00
_cell.angle_beta   90.00
_cell.angle_gamma   90.00
#
_symmetry.space_group_name_H-M   'P 1'
#
loop_
_entity.id
_entity.type
_entity.pdbx_description
1 polymer ?
#
loop_
_entity_poly.entity_id
_entity_poly.type
_entity_poly.pdbx_seq_one_letter_code
_entity_poly.pdbx_strand_id
1 'polypeptide(L)'
;MFFKNSRYRKLPDEVTVDAKGRRLTSKSSRALPEVTGIFQHTLADGDRLDHLAHKYYNQPRKWWRICDANPEFMSPQALLGKTPFITQQFPLSFPESQGQPPWAVLMKTISDQVGIEDILLTDDENYLIITFNQINIQASTLTEIISRAGFIVGQPQTIGRTGKQIVIPPDIFA
;
A
#
# COMPACT_ATOMS: atom_id res chain seq x y z
N MET A 1 -11.96 -9.33 28.45
CA MET A 1 -10.87 -10.30 28.70
C MET A 1 -10.25 -10.70 27.36
N PHE A 2 -8.92 -10.76 27.23
CA PHE A 2 -8.24 -11.11 25.97
C PHE A 2 -8.01 -12.63 25.84
N PHE A 3 -8.04 -13.15 24.60
CA PHE A 3 -7.65 -14.53 24.31
C PHE A 3 -6.19 -14.83 24.70
N LYS A 4 -5.87 -16.11 24.97
CA LYS A 4 -4.52 -16.55 25.38
C LYS A 4 -3.42 -16.13 24.42
N ASN A 5 -3.69 -16.13 23.11
CA ASN A 5 -2.75 -15.78 22.05
C ASN A 5 -2.89 -14.32 21.56
N SER A 6 -3.59 -13.46 22.31
CA SER A 6 -3.70 -12.05 21.96
C SER A 6 -2.41 -11.30 22.28
N ARG A 7 -1.98 -10.44 21.34
CA ARG A 7 -0.86 -9.49 21.54
C ARG A 7 -1.03 -8.55 22.74
N TYR A 8 -2.25 -8.35 23.24
CA TYR A 8 -2.52 -7.50 24.40
C TYR A 8 -2.65 -8.29 25.71
N ARG A 9 -2.55 -9.63 25.68
CA ARG A 9 -2.82 -10.47 26.85
C ARG A 9 -1.90 -10.21 28.04
N LYS A 10 -0.62 -9.93 27.77
CA LYS A 10 0.45 -9.75 28.77
C LYS A 10 0.67 -8.30 29.20
N LEU A 11 0.00 -7.34 28.57
CA LEU A 11 0.16 -5.93 28.95
C LEU A 11 -0.45 -5.65 30.32
N PRO A 12 0.05 -4.66 31.07
CA PRO A 12 -0.62 -4.19 32.27
C PRO A 12 -1.95 -3.49 31.94
N ASP A 13 -2.83 -3.42 32.94
CA ASP A 13 -4.01 -2.57 32.91
C ASP A 13 -3.66 -1.21 33.51
N GLU A 14 -4.14 -0.14 32.90
CA GLU A 14 -4.04 1.24 33.39
C GLU A 14 -5.43 1.73 33.77
N VAL A 15 -5.52 2.48 34.87
CA VAL A 15 -6.78 3.05 35.33
C VAL A 15 -6.66 4.56 35.26
N THR A 16 -7.52 5.19 34.48
CA THR A 16 -7.63 6.64 34.38
C THR A 16 -8.97 7.11 34.91
N VAL A 17 -9.03 8.38 35.34
CA VAL A 17 -10.27 9.02 35.80
C VAL A 17 -10.67 10.05 34.76
N ASP A 18 -11.88 9.95 34.23
CA ASP A 18 -12.38 10.92 33.26
C ASP A 18 -12.82 12.22 33.95
N ALA A 19 -13.17 13.24 33.16
CA ALA A 19 -13.64 14.53 33.68
C ALA A 19 -14.93 14.44 34.54
N LYS A 20 -15.64 13.30 34.52
CA LYS A 20 -16.85 13.03 35.30
C LYS A 20 -16.59 12.16 36.54
N GLY A 21 -15.32 11.91 36.87
CA GLY A 21 -14.93 11.10 38.03
C GLY A 21 -15.07 9.59 37.83
N ARG A 22 -15.35 9.11 36.60
CA ARG A 22 -15.50 7.68 36.33
C ARG A 22 -14.13 7.04 36.16
N ARG A 23 -13.93 5.88 36.79
CA ARG A 23 -12.74 5.04 36.61
C ARG A 23 -12.86 4.25 35.31
N LEU A 24 -11.92 4.46 34.39
CA LEU A 24 -11.81 3.75 33.11
C LEU A 24 -10.58 2.85 33.15
N THR A 25 -10.78 1.56 32.92
CA THR A 25 -9.68 0.60 32.83
C THR A 25 -9.36 0.32 31.36
N SER A 26 -8.12 0.55 30.96
CA SER A 26 -7.58 0.29 29.61
C SER A 26 -6.33 -0.58 29.68
N LYS A 27 -5.87 -1.10 28.54
CA LYS A 27 -4.52 -1.68 28.45
C LYS A 27 -3.51 -0.56 28.22
N SER A 28 -2.30 -0.73 28.74
CA SER A 28 -1.19 0.14 28.38
C SER A 28 -0.89 0.06 26.88
N SER A 29 -0.26 1.11 26.35
CA SER A 29 0.31 1.09 25.01
C SER A 29 1.37 0.00 24.87
N ARG A 30 1.42 -0.66 23.71
CA ARG A 30 2.41 -1.69 23.40
C ARG A 30 3.47 -1.12 22.45
N ALA A 31 4.73 -1.21 22.84
CA ALA A 31 5.85 -0.94 21.94
C ALA A 31 5.94 -2.03 20.85
N LEU A 32 6.36 -1.64 19.64
CA LEU A 32 6.64 -2.60 18.58
C LEU A 32 7.93 -3.36 18.92
N PRO A 33 7.97 -4.69 18.75
CA PRO A 33 9.17 -5.46 19.00
C PRO A 33 10.24 -5.12 17.95
N GLU A 34 11.51 -5.13 18.34
CA GLU A 34 12.60 -5.18 17.36
C GLU A 34 12.57 -6.52 16.63
N VAL A 35 12.67 -6.48 15.30
CA VAL A 35 12.64 -7.68 14.48
C VAL A 35 14.06 -8.08 14.13
N THR A 36 14.57 -9.08 14.84
CA THR A 36 15.86 -9.72 14.54
C THR A 36 15.62 -11.00 13.72
N GLY A 37 15.97 -10.97 12.44
CA GLY A 37 15.80 -12.09 11.50
C GLY A 37 15.01 -11.70 10.26
N ILE A 38 15.68 -11.69 9.10
CA ILE A 38 15.18 -11.15 7.85
C ILE A 38 14.68 -12.30 6.96
N PHE A 39 13.55 -12.92 7.32
CA PHE A 39 12.84 -13.74 6.34
C PHE A 39 11.96 -12.82 5.50
N GLN A 40 12.24 -12.74 4.21
CA GLN A 40 11.46 -11.94 3.28
C GLN A 40 10.47 -12.81 2.52
N HIS A 41 9.24 -12.34 2.43
CA HIS A 41 8.21 -12.90 1.58
C HIS A 41 7.94 -11.97 0.41
N THR A 42 8.08 -12.48 -0.81
CA THR A 42 7.67 -11.77 -2.02
C THR A 42 6.16 -11.88 -2.17
N LEU A 43 5.47 -10.74 -2.14
CA LEU A 43 4.02 -10.67 -2.28
C LEU A 43 3.59 -11.15 -3.66
N ALA A 44 2.59 -12.03 -3.69
CA ALA A 44 1.89 -12.47 -4.88
C ALA A 44 0.50 -11.81 -4.95
N ASP A 45 -0.07 -11.78 -6.16
CA ASP A 45 -1.46 -11.38 -6.31
C ASP A 45 -2.38 -12.33 -5.55
N GLY A 46 -3.41 -11.76 -4.91
CA GLY A 46 -4.31 -12.53 -4.06
C GLY A 46 -3.81 -12.81 -2.63
N ASP A 47 -2.60 -12.40 -2.25
CA ASP A 47 -2.11 -12.60 -0.88
C ASP A 47 -3.02 -11.97 0.17
N ARG A 48 -3.13 -12.69 1.30
CA ARG A 48 -3.86 -12.27 2.48
C ARG A 48 -3.04 -12.55 3.73
N LEU A 49 -3.05 -11.59 4.65
CA LEU A 49 -2.24 -11.66 5.87
C LEU A 49 -2.56 -12.85 6.78
N ASP A 50 -3.81 -13.30 6.82
CA ASP A 50 -4.24 -14.51 7.54
C ASP A 50 -3.67 -15.79 6.90
N HIS A 51 -3.67 -15.87 5.57
CA HIS A 51 -3.05 -16.99 4.84
C HIS A 51 -1.53 -17.01 5.01
N LEU A 52 -0.87 -15.84 4.94
CA LEU A 52 0.56 -15.74 5.20
C LEU A 52 0.89 -16.15 6.63
N ALA A 53 0.12 -15.69 7.62
CA ALA A 53 0.30 -16.11 9.01
C ALA A 53 0.06 -17.62 9.21
N HIS A 54 -0.89 -18.21 8.51
CA HIS A 54 -1.06 -19.66 8.50
C HIS A 54 0.16 -20.36 7.88
N LYS A 55 0.64 -19.89 6.72
CA LYS A 55 1.80 -20.44 6.02
C LYS A 55 3.08 -20.41 6.88
N TYR A 56 3.33 -19.31 7.57
CA TYR A 56 4.58 -19.10 8.31
C TYR A 56 4.51 -19.49 9.79
N TYR A 57 3.33 -19.42 10.43
CA TYR A 57 3.18 -19.66 11.87
C TYR A 57 2.20 -20.79 12.21
N ASN A 58 1.61 -21.44 11.19
CA ASN A 58 0.50 -22.39 11.35
C ASN A 58 -0.67 -21.81 12.17
N GLN A 59 -0.80 -20.48 12.19
CA GLN A 59 -1.77 -19.75 13.02
C GLN A 59 -2.26 -18.48 12.30
N PRO A 60 -3.45 -18.50 11.66
CA PRO A 60 -3.95 -17.37 10.88
C PRO A 60 -4.10 -16.09 11.71
N ARG A 61 -4.43 -16.23 13.00
CA ARG A 61 -4.61 -15.10 13.94
C ARG A 61 -3.30 -14.41 14.36
N LYS A 62 -2.13 -14.93 13.97
CA LYS A 62 -0.82 -14.30 14.22
C LYS A 62 -0.41 -13.28 13.14
N TRP A 63 -1.31 -12.94 12.22
CA TRP A 63 -1.06 -11.98 11.14
C TRP A 63 -0.56 -10.61 11.60
N TRP A 64 -0.93 -10.18 12.82
CA TRP A 64 -0.46 -8.94 13.41
C TRP A 64 1.06 -8.89 13.60
N ARG A 65 1.74 -10.03 13.69
CA ARG A 65 3.21 -10.08 13.77
C ARG A 65 3.86 -9.62 12.48
N ILE A 66 3.25 -9.96 11.34
CA ILE A 66 3.70 -9.49 10.03
C ILE A 66 3.57 -7.97 9.98
N CYS A 67 2.43 -7.42 10.43
CA CYS A 67 2.26 -5.96 10.50
C CYS A 67 3.26 -5.30 11.44
N ASP A 68 3.47 -5.85 12.64
CA ASP A 68 4.42 -5.31 13.61
C ASP A 68 5.86 -5.25 13.07
N ALA A 69 6.20 -6.16 12.17
CA ALA A 69 7.52 -6.24 11.55
C ALA A 69 7.73 -5.34 10.33
N ASN A 70 6.66 -4.72 9.83
CA ASN A 70 6.72 -3.78 8.71
C ASN A 70 6.04 -2.46 9.14
N PRO A 71 6.62 -1.73 10.11
CA PRO A 71 6.02 -0.55 10.73
C PRO A 71 5.91 0.66 9.78
N GLU A 72 6.60 0.64 8.65
CA GLU A 72 6.50 1.65 7.60
C GLU A 72 5.09 1.72 6.98
N PHE A 73 4.28 0.66 7.12
CA PHE A 73 2.89 0.65 6.66
C PHE A 73 1.93 0.98 7.80
N MET A 74 1.13 2.04 7.61
CA MET A 74 0.14 2.48 8.59
C MET A 74 -1.10 1.59 8.67
N SER A 75 -1.32 0.69 7.70
CA SER A 75 -2.45 -0.24 7.71
C SER A 75 -2.11 -1.62 7.13
N PRO A 76 -2.82 -2.69 7.56
CA PRO A 76 -2.65 -4.02 6.98
C PRO A 76 -2.96 -4.08 5.49
N GLN A 77 -3.89 -3.26 5.00
CA GLN A 77 -4.21 -3.18 3.57
C GLN A 77 -3.09 -2.52 2.77
N ALA A 78 -2.49 -1.45 3.29
CA ALA A 78 -1.35 -0.79 2.67
C ALA A 78 -0.15 -1.73 2.51
N LEU A 79 0.10 -2.58 3.53
CA LEU A 79 1.14 -3.61 3.47
C LEU A 79 0.95 -4.56 2.27
N LEU A 80 -0.31 -4.93 1.96
CA LEU A 80 -0.66 -5.77 0.81
C LEU A 80 -0.83 -5.00 -0.51
N GLY A 81 -0.66 -3.68 -0.52
CA GLY A 81 -0.94 -2.83 -1.69
C GLY A 81 -2.43 -2.75 -2.05
N LYS A 82 -3.33 -3.06 -1.10
CA LYS A 82 -4.79 -3.03 -1.27
C LYS A 82 -5.37 -1.70 -0.81
N THR A 83 -4.83 -0.60 -1.33
CA THR A 83 -5.28 0.78 -1.06
C THR A 83 -6.15 1.30 -2.20
N PRO A 84 -7.03 2.29 -1.94
CA PRO A 84 -7.77 2.95 -3.02
C PRO A 84 -6.84 3.70 -3.97
N PHE A 85 -5.71 4.20 -3.48
CA PHE A 85 -4.63 4.71 -4.31
C PHE A 85 -3.85 3.55 -4.91
N ILE A 86 -3.75 3.54 -6.23
CA ILE A 86 -2.96 2.59 -7.01
C ILE A 86 -1.99 3.36 -7.90
N THR A 87 -0.83 2.78 -8.15
CA THR A 87 0.14 3.31 -9.10
C THR A 87 0.13 2.45 -10.35
N GLN A 88 -0.07 3.06 -11.51
CA GLN A 88 -0.03 2.36 -12.80
C GLN A 88 0.98 3.02 -13.74
N GLN A 89 1.65 2.17 -14.51
CA GLN A 89 2.56 2.54 -15.59
C GLN A 89 1.80 2.50 -16.90
N PHE A 90 1.79 3.61 -17.62
CA PHE A 90 1.20 3.76 -18.94
C PHE A 90 2.35 3.81 -19.96
N PRO A 91 2.55 2.77 -20.78
CA PRO A 91 3.49 2.83 -21.90
C PRO A 91 3.03 3.88 -22.89
N LEU A 92 3.91 4.80 -23.27
CA LEU A 92 3.63 5.90 -24.18
C LEU A 92 4.52 5.82 -25.42
N SER A 93 3.94 6.22 -26.54
CA SER A 93 4.67 6.51 -27.77
C SER A 93 4.10 7.79 -28.38
N PHE A 94 4.96 8.66 -28.86
CA PHE A 94 4.58 9.87 -29.57
C PHE A 94 5.20 9.84 -30.97
N PRO A 95 4.42 10.09 -32.05
CA PRO A 95 4.98 10.11 -33.40
C PRO A 95 5.97 11.27 -33.55
N GLU A 96 7.24 10.96 -33.84
CA GLU A 96 8.29 11.97 -34.06
C GLU A 96 7.93 12.98 -35.16
N SER A 97 7.05 12.59 -36.09
CA SER A 97 6.54 13.43 -37.17
C SER A 97 5.67 14.61 -36.72
N GLN A 98 5.19 14.63 -35.47
CA GLN A 98 4.33 15.69 -34.94
C GLN A 98 5.08 16.76 -34.12
N GLY A 99 6.42 16.66 -34.04
CA GLY A 99 7.26 17.63 -33.34
C GLY A 99 7.42 17.29 -31.85
N GLN A 100 7.41 18.32 -30.99
CA GLN A 100 7.66 18.12 -29.56
C GLN A 100 6.40 17.61 -28.83
N PRO A 101 6.51 16.58 -27.97
CA PRO A 101 5.35 16.05 -27.26
C PRO A 101 4.73 17.12 -26.35
N PRO A 102 3.39 17.21 -26.26
CA PRO A 102 2.70 18.24 -25.48
C PRO A 102 2.65 17.90 -23.98
N TRP A 103 3.81 17.59 -23.37
CA TRP A 103 3.94 17.15 -21.99
C TRP A 103 3.30 18.12 -20.99
N ALA A 104 3.55 19.43 -21.14
CA ALA A 104 3.00 20.44 -20.23
C ALA A 104 1.45 20.43 -20.21
N VAL A 105 0.83 20.25 -21.38
CA VAL A 105 -0.64 20.18 -21.50
C VAL A 105 -1.16 18.89 -20.89
N LEU A 106 -0.50 17.75 -21.17
CA LEU A 106 -0.87 16.46 -20.62
C LEU A 106 -0.81 16.45 -19.09
N MET A 107 0.34 16.85 -18.52
CA MET A 107 0.58 16.86 -17.08
C MET A 107 -0.44 17.75 -16.36
N LYS A 108 -0.75 18.91 -16.92
CA LYS A 108 -1.79 19.81 -16.39
C LYS A 108 -3.17 19.15 -16.44
N THR A 109 -3.55 18.57 -17.58
CA THR A 109 -4.88 17.98 -17.76
C THR A 109 -5.12 16.80 -16.82
N ILE A 110 -4.10 15.97 -16.59
CA ILE A 110 -4.16 14.85 -15.65
C ILE A 110 -4.22 15.39 -14.22
N SER A 111 -3.33 16.32 -13.85
CA SER A 111 -3.30 16.90 -12.50
C SER A 111 -4.62 17.58 -12.10
N ASP A 112 -5.33 18.17 -13.07
CA ASP A 112 -6.65 18.79 -12.85
C ASP A 112 -7.77 17.75 -12.59
N GLN A 113 -7.53 16.43 -12.75
CA GLN A 113 -8.52 15.40 -12.47
C GLN A 113 -8.65 15.10 -10.97
N VAL A 114 -9.89 14.93 -10.50
CA VAL A 114 -10.15 14.54 -9.11
C VAL A 114 -9.64 13.13 -8.85
N GLY A 115 -8.79 12.98 -7.85
CA GLY A 115 -8.26 11.69 -7.41
C GLY A 115 -6.86 11.37 -7.92
N ILE A 116 -6.19 12.27 -8.65
CA ILE A 116 -4.76 12.14 -8.91
C ILE A 116 -3.97 12.52 -7.66
N GLU A 117 -3.00 11.69 -7.32
CA GLU A 117 -2.08 11.94 -6.20
C GLU A 117 -0.70 12.34 -6.71
N ASP A 118 -0.17 11.63 -7.69
CA ASP A 118 1.16 11.89 -8.22
C ASP A 118 1.29 11.47 -9.70
N ILE A 119 2.20 12.13 -10.42
CA ILE A 119 2.48 11.88 -11.83
C ILE A 119 4.00 12.00 -12.06
N LEU A 120 4.60 10.91 -12.57
CA LEU A 120 6.03 10.81 -12.81
C LEU A 120 6.30 10.36 -14.25
N LEU A 121 7.30 10.95 -14.89
CA LEU A 121 7.84 10.51 -16.18
C LEU A 121 9.14 9.72 -15.94
N THR A 122 9.34 8.63 -16.68
CA THR A 122 10.64 7.93 -16.69
C THR A 122 11.68 8.72 -17.47
N ASP A 123 12.97 8.52 -17.17
CA ASP A 123 14.09 9.18 -17.85
C ASP A 123 14.05 9.01 -19.39
N ASP A 124 13.58 7.85 -19.86
CA ASP A 124 13.45 7.55 -21.28
C ASP A 124 12.15 8.09 -21.92
N GLU A 125 11.30 8.79 -21.16
CA GLU A 125 9.97 9.33 -21.55
C GLU A 125 8.97 8.32 -22.16
N ASN A 126 9.31 7.04 -22.18
CA ASN A 126 8.48 5.96 -22.73
C ASN A 126 7.35 5.51 -21.79
N TYR A 127 7.37 5.96 -20.54
CA TYR A 127 6.36 5.59 -19.56
C TYR A 127 5.94 6.79 -18.71
N LEU A 128 4.64 6.87 -18.51
CA LEU A 128 4.02 7.76 -17.54
C LEU A 128 3.51 6.93 -16.37
N ILE A 129 4.03 7.20 -15.18
CA ILE A 129 3.65 6.54 -13.94
C ILE A 129 2.68 7.47 -13.21
N ILE A 130 1.46 7.00 -12.99
CA ILE A 130 0.39 7.78 -12.35
C ILE A 130 -0.05 7.06 -11.08
N THR A 131 -0.03 7.77 -9.96
CA THR A 131 -0.67 7.34 -8.71
C THR A 131 -2.01 8.04 -8.58
N PHE A 132 -3.09 7.27 -8.50
CA PHE A 132 -4.45 7.80 -8.46
C PHE A 132 -5.38 6.96 -7.60
N ASN A 133 -6.41 7.61 -7.09
CA ASN A 133 -7.51 6.98 -6.37
C ASN A 133 -8.46 6.30 -7.37
N GLN A 134 -8.43 4.97 -7.40
CA GLN A 134 -9.25 4.14 -8.29
C GLN A 134 -10.77 4.25 -8.02
N ILE A 135 -11.18 4.86 -6.90
CA ILE A 135 -12.59 5.16 -6.60
C ILE A 135 -13.07 6.37 -7.40
N ASN A 136 -12.18 7.34 -7.65
CA ASN A 136 -12.53 8.60 -8.30
C ASN A 136 -12.30 8.56 -9.82
N ILE A 137 -11.25 7.87 -10.27
CA ILE A 137 -10.88 7.81 -11.69
C ILE A 137 -10.42 6.40 -12.08
N GLN A 138 -10.81 5.97 -13.28
CA GLN A 138 -10.45 4.66 -13.84
C GLN A 138 -9.26 4.79 -14.81
N ALA A 139 -8.51 3.69 -14.95
CA ALA A 139 -7.39 3.61 -15.87
C ALA A 139 -7.79 3.92 -17.33
N SER A 140 -8.98 3.48 -17.75
CA SER A 140 -9.52 3.76 -19.10
C SER A 140 -9.71 5.25 -19.35
N THR A 141 -10.21 6.00 -18.35
CA THR A 141 -10.37 7.46 -18.44
C THR A 141 -9.02 8.15 -18.59
N LEU A 142 -8.00 7.68 -17.86
CA LEU A 142 -6.63 8.19 -18.02
C LEU A 142 -6.08 7.89 -19.42
N THR A 143 -6.26 6.67 -19.93
CA THR A 143 -5.90 6.32 -21.30
C THR A 143 -6.56 7.24 -22.33
N GLU A 144 -7.85 7.53 -22.17
CA GLU A 144 -8.57 8.45 -23.06
C GLU A 144 -8.01 9.89 -23.00
N ILE A 145 -7.71 10.40 -21.80
CA ILE A 145 -7.12 11.73 -21.63
C ILE A 145 -5.75 11.81 -22.33
N ILE A 146 -4.92 10.79 -22.12
CA ILE A 146 -3.58 10.72 -22.70
C ILE A 146 -3.67 10.62 -24.24
N SER A 147 -4.59 9.80 -24.76
CA SER A 147 -4.81 9.69 -26.21
C SER A 147 -5.35 10.98 -26.83
N ARG A 148 -6.23 11.71 -26.14
CA ARG A 148 -6.71 13.02 -26.61
C ARG A 148 -5.61 14.07 -26.66
N ALA A 149 -4.57 13.94 -25.84
CA ALA A 149 -3.39 14.80 -25.90
C ALA A 149 -2.44 14.44 -27.07
N GLY A 150 -2.73 13.39 -27.85
CA GLY A 150 -1.96 13.00 -29.03
C GLY A 150 -0.97 11.85 -28.82
N PHE A 151 -0.97 11.23 -27.63
CA PHE A 151 -0.09 10.10 -27.33
C PHE A 151 -0.74 8.76 -27.70
N ILE A 152 0.07 7.83 -28.19
CA ILE A 152 -0.31 6.42 -28.34
C ILE A 152 -0.01 5.72 -27.02
N VAL A 153 -1.01 5.12 -26.40
CA VAL A 153 -0.90 4.50 -25.07
C VAL A 153 -1.00 2.98 -25.21
N GLY A 154 0.00 2.27 -24.67
CA GLY A 154 -0.02 0.82 -24.54
C GLY A 154 -0.93 0.35 -23.39
N GLN A 155 -0.95 -0.96 -23.12
CA GLN A 155 -1.75 -1.46 -22.00
C GLN A 155 -1.14 -1.02 -20.65
N PRO A 156 -1.93 -0.37 -19.77
CA PRO A 156 -1.43 0.05 -18.48
C PRO A 156 -1.14 -1.16 -17.58
N GLN A 157 -0.04 -1.08 -16.83
CA GLN A 157 0.37 -2.12 -15.89
C GLN A 157 0.33 -1.57 -14.47
N THR A 158 -0.26 -2.32 -13.54
CA THR A 158 -0.30 -1.90 -12.14
C THR A 158 1.06 -2.14 -11.50
N ILE A 159 1.70 -1.07 -11.06
CA ILE A 159 2.89 -1.11 -10.19
C ILE A 159 2.36 -1.29 -8.76
N GLY A 160 1.80 -2.47 -8.50
CA GLY A 160 1.35 -2.85 -7.18
C GLY A 160 2.54 -3.20 -6.27
N ARG A 161 2.21 -3.66 -5.06
CA ARG A 161 3.21 -4.29 -4.20
C ARG A 161 3.46 -5.77 -4.55
N THR A 162 2.78 -6.31 -5.57
CA THR A 162 3.08 -7.62 -6.14
C THR A 162 4.53 -7.67 -6.60
N GLY A 163 5.28 -8.69 -6.18
CA GLY A 163 6.72 -8.81 -6.41
C GLY A 163 7.60 -8.04 -5.41
N LYS A 164 7.03 -7.17 -4.57
CA LYS A 164 7.77 -6.52 -3.46
C LYS A 164 7.88 -7.46 -2.27
N GLN A 165 8.91 -7.24 -1.48
CA GLN A 165 9.17 -8.05 -0.30
C GLN A 165 8.58 -7.41 0.96
N ILE A 166 8.11 -8.25 1.87
CA ILE A 166 7.74 -7.89 3.25
C ILE A 166 8.52 -8.76 4.22
N VAL A 167 8.77 -8.24 5.41
CA VAL A 167 9.43 -8.97 6.49
C VAL A 167 8.44 -9.89 7.19
N ILE A 168 8.82 -11.15 7.33
CA ILE A 168 8.13 -12.15 8.14
C ILE A 168 9.01 -12.43 9.36
N PRO A 169 8.63 -11.94 10.56
CA PRO A 169 9.44 -12.19 11.74
C PRO A 169 9.37 -13.68 12.10
N PRO A 170 10.44 -14.27 12.65
CA PRO A 170 10.42 -15.65 13.10
C PRO A 170 9.46 -15.85 14.29
N ASP A 171 8.94 -17.07 14.47
CA ASP A 171 8.00 -17.41 15.56
C ASP A 171 8.73 -17.63 16.90
N ILE A 172 9.63 -16.73 17.29
CA ILE A 172 10.49 -16.87 18.49
C ILE A 172 10.21 -15.88 19.63
N PHE A 173 9.24 -14.98 19.49
CA PHE A 173 8.79 -14.18 20.64
C PHE A 173 7.61 -14.87 21.34
N ALA A 174 7.83 -15.28 22.59
CA ALA A 174 6.86 -15.89 23.50
C ALA A 174 6.26 -14.88 24.46
#